data_AF-A0A0F9BC36-F1
#
_entry.id   AF-A0A0F9BC36-F1
#
_cell.length_a   1.000
_cell.length_b   1.000
_cell.length_c   1.000
_cell.angle_alpha   90.00
_cell.angle_beta   90.00
_cell.angle_gamma   90.00
#
_symmetry.space_group_name_H-M   'P 1'
#
loop_
_entity.id
_entity.type
_entity.pdbx_description
1 polymer ?
#
loop_
_entity_poly.entity_id
_entity_poly.type
_entity_poly.pdbx_seq_one_letter_code
_entity_poly.pdbx_strand_id
1 'polypeptide(L)' 'MVSAFRRRKSLRKVAVVFGVAPGTVRYWVQRAAGRRLDRVDWEDRSRAPRRTQRTSDALERKILAIRRRLKQRSALGEH' A
#
# COMPACT_ATOMS: atom_id res chain seq x y z
N MET A 1 13.15 13.78 6.20
CA MET A 1 12.91 13.57 4.75
C MET A 1 12.33 14.80 4.04
N VAL A 2 11.11 15.27 4.35
CA VAL A 2 10.51 16.45 3.67
C VAL A 2 11.33 17.73 3.86
N SER A 3 11.97 17.91 5.02
CA SER A 3 12.94 18.99 5.25
C SER A 3 14.10 18.97 4.24
N ALA A 4 14.61 17.78 3.91
CA ALA A 4 15.69 17.60 2.93
C ALA A 4 15.23 17.96 1.51
N PHE A 5 13.99 17.62 1.14
CA PHE A 5 13.38 18.04 -0.12
C PHE A 5 13.22 19.56 -0.21
N ARG A 6 12.71 20.22 0.85
CA ARG A 6 12.54 21.69 0.90
C ARG A 6 13.87 22.46 0.78
N ARG A 7 14.98 21.87 1.21
CA ARG A 7 16.34 22.40 1.00
C ARG A 7 16.86 22.19 -0.45
N ARG A 8 15.95 22.19 -1.43
CA ARG A 8 16.21 22.01 -2.88
C ARG A 8 16.88 20.69 -3.30
N LYS A 9 16.74 19.61 -2.54
CA LYS A 9 17.17 18.29 -3.02
C LYS A 9 16.11 17.69 -3.95
N SER A 10 16.54 17.11 -5.07
CA SER A 10 15.62 16.41 -5.97
C SER A 10 14.92 15.23 -5.28
N LEU A 11 13.69 14.92 -5.68
CA LEU A 11 12.90 13.79 -5.14
C LEU A 11 13.72 12.48 -5.12
N ARG A 12 14.41 12.18 -6.22
CA ARG A 12 15.23 10.96 -6.36
C ARG A 12 16.41 10.95 -5.40
N LYS A 13 17.11 12.08 -5.23
CA LYS A 13 18.25 12.16 -4.31
C LYS A 13 17.83 11.98 -2.86
N VAL A 14 16.68 12.55 -2.47
CA VAL A 14 16.09 12.33 -1.14
C VAL A 14 15.69 10.86 -0.98
N ALA A 15 15.07 10.24 -1.99
CA ALA A 15 14.67 8.83 -1.95
C ALA A 15 15.86 7.89 -1.66
N VAL A 16 16.99 8.10 -2.36
CA VAL A 16 18.22 7.32 -2.16
C VAL A 16 18.79 7.51 -0.75
N VAL A 17 18.93 8.77 -0.29
CA VAL A 17 19.50 9.07 1.04
C VAL A 17 18.68 8.46 2.17
N PHE A 18 17.36 8.38 2.02
CA PHE A 18 16.46 7.86 3.03
C PHE A 18 16.06 6.38 2.80
N GLY A 19 16.59 5.72 1.76
CA GLY A 19 16.30 4.31 1.48
C GLY A 19 14.84 4.00 1.16
N VAL A 20 14.10 4.96 0.57
CA VAL A 20 12.67 4.80 0.26
C VAL A 20 12.39 4.99 -1.22
N ALA A 21 11.24 4.52 -1.69
CA ALA A 21 10.80 4.78 -3.05
C ALA A 21 10.54 6.29 -3.28
N PRO A 22 10.81 6.85 -4.48
CA PRO A 22 10.49 8.25 -4.80
C PRO A 22 9.01 8.61 -4.61
N GLY A 23 8.11 7.64 -4.83
CA GLY A 23 6.67 7.80 -4.57
C GLY A 23 6.36 8.10 -3.10
N THR A 24 7.09 7.47 -2.18
CA THR A 24 6.98 7.74 -0.73
C THR A 24 7.39 9.17 -0.41
N VAL A 25 8.51 9.65 -0.98
CA VAL A 25 8.94 11.05 -0.79
C VAL A 25 7.87 12.00 -1.31
N ARG A 26 7.35 11.77 -2.52
CA ARG A 26 6.29 12.59 -3.13
C ARG A 26 5.04 12.64 -2.25
N TYR A 27 4.61 11.50 -1.74
CA TYR A 27 3.45 11.41 -0.83
C TYR A 27 3.62 12.30 0.41
N TRP A 28 4.75 12.20 1.10
CA TRP A 28 4.99 13.00 2.31
C TRP A 28 5.19 14.48 2.02
N VAL A 29 5.76 14.83 0.86
CA VAL A 29 5.86 16.22 0.40
C VAL A 29 4.48 16.81 0.12
N GLN A 30 3.61 16.05 -0.57
CA GLN A 30 2.22 16.45 -0.83
C GLN A 30 1.44 16.60 0.48
N ARG A 31 1.54 15.64 1.41
CA ARG A 31 0.93 15.73 2.74
C ARG A 31 1.38 16.97 3.50
N ALA A 32 2.66 17.31 3.42
CA ALA A 32 3.18 18.50 4.07
C ALA A 32 2.69 19.80 3.42
N ALA A 33 2.19 19.80 2.17
CA ALA A 33 1.49 20.88 1.48
C ALA A 33 1.99 22.32 1.78
N GLY A 34 3.31 22.54 1.88
CA GLY A 34 3.88 23.83 2.28
C GLY A 34 3.72 24.24 3.76
N ARG A 35 2.93 23.50 4.57
CA ARG A 35 2.75 23.71 6.02
C ARG A 35 4.08 23.60 6.77
N ARG A 36 4.20 24.27 7.93
CA ARG A 36 5.35 24.07 8.81
C ARG A 36 5.41 22.61 9.27
N LEU A 37 6.61 22.03 9.31
CA LEU A 37 6.80 20.59 9.52
C LEU A 37 6.35 20.11 10.92
N ASP A 38 6.37 21.00 11.91
CA ASP A 38 5.89 20.80 13.28
C ASP A 38 4.35 20.76 13.38
N ARG A 39 3.64 21.20 12.34
CA ARG A 39 2.15 21.23 12.29
C ARG A 39 1.54 20.19 11.35
N VAL A 40 2.38 19.37 10.73
CA VAL A 40 1.93 18.26 9.88
C VAL A 40 1.70 17.06 10.79
N ASP A 41 0.53 16.44 10.66
CA ASP A 41 0.27 15.16 11.29
C ASP A 41 1.03 14.07 10.51
N TRP A 42 2.12 13.60 11.10
CA TRP A 42 2.95 12.53 10.53
C TRP A 42 2.43 11.14 10.90
N GLU A 43 1.60 11.04 11.95
CA GLU A 43 1.03 9.81 12.46
C GLU A 43 -0.30 9.45 11.79
N ASP A 44 -0.87 10.37 11.00
CA ASP A 44 -2.04 10.12 10.18
C ASP A 44 -1.80 8.93 9.24
N ARG A 45 -2.37 7.78 9.59
CA ARG A 45 -2.37 6.57 8.78
C ARG A 45 -3.66 6.50 7.98
N SER A 46 -3.58 5.88 6.79
CA SER A 46 -4.78 5.61 6.00
C SER A 46 -5.84 4.94 6.86
N ARG A 47 -7.05 5.52 6.86
CA ARG A 47 -8.23 4.93 7.52
C ARG A 47 -8.74 3.71 6.76
N ALA A 48 -8.19 3.42 5.58
CA ALA A 48 -8.52 2.23 4.85
C ALA A 48 -8.17 0.99 5.71
N PRO A 49 -9.10 0.04 5.85
CA PRO A 49 -8.84 -1.18 6.59
C PRO A 49 -7.67 -1.93 5.94
N ARG A 50 -6.66 -2.27 6.75
CA ARG A 50 -5.49 -3.04 6.28
C ARG A 50 -5.85 -4.46 5.86
N ARG A 51 -6.97 -4.98 6.36
CA ARG A 51 -7.54 -6.27 6.01
C ARG A 51 -8.96 -6.06 5.51
N THR A 52 -9.16 -6.28 4.22
CA THR A 52 -10.47 -6.18 3.57
C THR A 52 -11.15 -7.54 3.43
N GLN A 53 -10.38 -8.65 3.50
CA GLN A 53 -10.97 -9.98 3.47
C GLN A 53 -11.64 -10.32 4.80
N ARG A 54 -12.95 -10.61 4.74
CA ARG A 54 -13.70 -11.21 5.83
C ARG A 54 -13.28 -12.66 6.09
N THR A 55 -12.82 -13.35 5.04
CA THR A 55 -12.41 -14.75 5.06
C THR A 55 -10.93 -14.87 5.38
N SER A 56 -10.50 -15.96 6.01
CA SER A 56 -9.07 -16.26 6.17
C SER A 56 -8.47 -16.76 4.87
N ASP A 57 -7.22 -16.41 4.60
CA ASP A 57 -6.52 -16.84 3.38
C ASP A 57 -6.51 -18.37 3.21
N ALA A 58 -6.45 -19.11 4.32
CA ALA A 58 -6.49 -20.57 4.29
C ALA A 58 -7.84 -21.10 3.78
N LEU A 59 -8.95 -20.50 4.22
CA LEU A 59 -10.28 -20.88 3.77
C LEU A 59 -10.51 -20.47 2.31
N GLU A 60 -10.07 -19.28 1.91
CA GLU A 60 -10.15 -18.83 0.52
C GLU A 60 -9.37 -19.76 -0.43
N ARG A 61 -8.13 -20.11 -0.07
CA ARG A 61 -7.33 -21.09 -0.83
C ARG A 61 -8.04 -22.43 -0.95
N LYS A 62 -8.67 -22.92 0.13
CA LYS A 62 -9.43 -24.19 0.11
C LYS A 62 -10.63 -24.11 -0.82
N ILE A 63 -11.39 -23.01 -0.80
CA ILE A 63 -12.53 -22.78 -1.70
C ILE A 63 -12.06 -22.79 -3.16
N LEU A 64 -10.98 -22.06 -3.48
CA LEU A 64 -10.43 -22.00 -4.83
C LEU A 64 -9.94 -23.35 -5.33
N ALA A 65 -9.29 -24.15 -4.46
CA ALA A 65 -8.85 -25.50 -4.80
C ALA A 65 -10.03 -26.42 -5.11
N ILE A 66 -11.09 -26.38 -4.30
CA ILE A 66 -12.31 -27.16 -4.53
C ILE A 66 -12.99 -26.73 -5.83
N ARG A 67 -13.16 -25.42 -6.05
CA ARG A 67 -13.75 -24.90 -7.31
C ARG A 67 -12.96 -25.37 -8.54
N ARG A 68 -11.63 -25.32 -8.48
CA ARG A 68 -10.77 -25.81 -9.58
C ARG A 68 -10.96 -27.31 -9.82
N ARG A 69 -11.01 -28.11 -8.76
CA ARG A 69 -11.23 -29.56 -8.86
C ARG A 69 -12.60 -29.89 -9.45
N LEU A 70 -13.65 -29.20 -9.01
CA LEU A 70 -15.00 -29.40 -9.52
C LEU A 70 -15.07 -29.05 -11.01
N LYS A 71 -14.53 -27.90 -11.41
CA LYS A 71 -14.45 -27.50 -12.82
C LYS A 71 -13.74 -28.53 -13.72
N GLN A 72 -12.70 -29.19 -13.22
CA GLN A 72 -11.91 -30.12 -14.03
C GLN A 72 -12.46 -31.55 -14.06
N ARG A 73 -13.26 -31.95 -13.07
CA ARG A 73 -13.56 -33.38 -12.83
C ARG A 73 -15.01 -33.69 -12.49
N SER A 74 -15.91 -32.71 -12.54
CA SER A 74 -17.31 -32.90 -12.15
C SER A 74 -18.24 -32.09 -13.04
N ALA A 75 -19.40 -32.66 -13.37
CA ALA A 75 -20.49 -31.95 -14.04
C ALA A 75 -21.03 -30.76 -13.22
N LEU A 76 -20.76 -30.74 -11.90
CA LEU A 76 -21.05 -29.60 -11.01
C LEU A 76 -20.14 -28.38 -11.26
N GLY A 77 -19.15 -28.51 -12.13
CA GLY A 77 -18.17 -27.48 -12.45
C GLY A 77 -18.53 -26.58 -13.63
N GLU A 78 -19.63 -26.89 -14.33
CA GLU A 78 -20.05 -26.18 -15.54
C GLU A 78 -21.42 -25.53 -15.35
N HIS A 79 -21.40 -24.21 -15.10
CA HIS A 79 -22.40 -23.18 -15.43
C HIS A 79 -21.75 -21.81 -15.21
#